data_AF-A0A166GW25-F1
#
_entry.id   AF-A0A166GW25-F1
#
_cell.length_a   1.000
_cell.length_b   1.000
_cell.length_c   1.000
_cell.angle_alpha   90.00
_cell.angle_beta   90.00
_cell.angle_gamma   90.00
#
_symmetry.space_group_name_H-M   'P 1'
#
loop_
_entity.id
_entity.type
_entity.pdbx_description
1 polymer ?
#
loop_
_entity_poly.entity_id
_entity_poly.type
_entity_poly.pdbx_seq_one_letter_code
_entity_poly.pdbx_strand_id
1 'polypeptide(L)'
;MYGGFATATNLRSGKNTLRKTMRNTLRQDWYPTLHVLRSQREDNMWRGQNRERLANLEEAWTALGTSIALDEETEKRDYEREVKKMTQVCAWKECKYHSEKPPTALHNCKGCGEVKYCSRACQKRDWLEGEHKVRCRRIKDV
;
A
#
# COMPACT_ATOMS: atom_id res chain seq x y z
N MET A 1 21.52 1.69 13.29
CA MET A 1 22.34 2.80 12.76
C MET A 1 21.85 3.19 11.35
N TYR A 2 20.58 3.60 11.21
CA TYR A 2 19.97 3.92 9.90
C TYR A 2 19.71 5.43 9.70
N GLY A 3 20.04 6.27 10.69
CA GLY A 3 19.75 7.71 10.66
C GLY A 3 20.66 8.54 9.75
N GLY A 4 21.88 8.09 9.45
CA GLY A 4 22.87 8.92 8.73
C GLY A 4 22.46 9.31 7.31
N PHE A 5 21.76 8.42 6.60
CA PHE A 5 21.32 8.68 5.23
C PHE A 5 20.16 9.70 5.19
N ALA A 6 19.18 9.53 6.08
CA ALA A 6 18.06 10.46 6.23
C ALA A 6 18.55 11.87 6.58
N THR A 7 19.48 11.99 7.53
CA THR A 7 20.09 13.27 7.91
C THR A 7 20.82 13.93 6.74
N ALA A 8 21.62 13.17 5.97
CA ALA A 8 22.35 13.69 4.80
C ALA A 8 21.43 14.19 3.67
N THR A 9 20.27 13.56 3.48
CA THR A 9 19.27 14.01 2.51
C THR A 9 18.53 15.28 2.96
N ASN A 10 18.36 15.48 4.27
CA ASN A 10 17.62 16.63 4.83
C ASN A 10 18.44 17.91 4.91
N LEU A 11 19.77 17.80 4.95
CA LEU A 11 20.69 18.94 4.82
C LEU A 11 20.63 19.58 3.42
N ARG A 12 20.00 18.93 2.44
CA ARG A 12 19.85 19.45 1.09
C ARG A 12 18.67 20.40 1.00
N SER A 13 18.88 21.54 0.35
CA SER A 13 17.86 22.56 0.07
C SER A 13 16.55 21.94 -0.43
N GLY A 14 15.40 22.51 -0.06
CA GLY A 14 14.09 22.08 -0.56
C GLY A 14 13.95 22.16 -2.09
N LYS A 15 14.83 22.90 -2.77
CA LYS A 15 14.95 22.98 -4.24
C LYS A 15 15.78 21.84 -4.84
N ASN A 16 16.31 20.93 -4.03
CA ASN A 16 17.16 19.83 -4.49
C ASN A 16 16.32 18.72 -5.13
N THR A 17 16.60 18.41 -6.40
CA THR A 17 15.88 17.41 -7.20
C THR A 17 15.89 16.03 -6.55
N LEU A 18 16.99 15.60 -5.93
CA LEU A 18 17.06 14.31 -5.24
C LEU A 18 16.09 14.26 -4.06
N ARG A 19 16.04 15.31 -3.23
CA ARG A 19 15.10 15.41 -2.10
C ARG A 19 13.64 15.39 -2.57
N LYS A 20 13.34 16.07 -3.68
CA LYS A 20 11.99 16.10 -4.27
C LYS A 20 11.57 14.74 -4.86
N THR A 21 12.45 14.10 -5.61
CA THR A 21 12.19 12.76 -6.18
C THR A 21 12.02 11.73 -5.06
N MET A 22 12.92 11.71 -4.08
CA MET A 22 12.80 10.80 -2.94
C MET A 22 11.51 11.02 -2.17
N ARG A 23 11.10 12.27 -1.93
CA ARG A 23 9.83 12.56 -1.26
C ARG A 23 8.64 12.04 -2.07
N ASN A 24 8.62 12.29 -3.38
CA ASN A 24 7.51 11.86 -4.24
C ASN A 24 7.40 10.34 -4.31
N THR A 25 8.52 9.63 -4.46
CA THR A 25 8.54 8.16 -4.47
C THR A 25 8.16 7.60 -3.11
N LEU A 26 8.78 8.11 -2.03
CA LEU A 26 8.52 7.60 -0.68
C LEU A 26 7.07 7.84 -0.26
N ARG A 27 6.43 8.94 -0.68
CA ARG A 27 5.01 9.21 -0.39
C ARG A 27 4.08 8.08 -0.86
N GLN A 28 4.41 7.40 -1.96
CA GLN A 28 3.59 6.32 -2.50
C GLN A 28 3.58 5.07 -1.59
N ASP A 29 4.71 4.78 -0.95
CA ASP A 29 4.91 3.51 -0.22
C ASP A 29 5.01 3.69 1.30
N TRP A 30 5.24 4.91 1.79
CA TRP A 30 5.54 5.18 3.19
C TRP A 30 4.39 4.79 4.12
N TYR A 31 3.23 5.41 3.95
CA TYR A 31 2.07 5.13 4.80
C TYR A 31 1.50 3.72 4.56
N PRO A 32 1.37 3.20 3.32
CA PRO A 32 0.96 1.82 3.10
C PRO A 32 1.84 0.81 3.85
N THR A 33 3.16 0.97 3.79
CA THR A 33 4.11 0.10 4.50
C THR A 33 3.94 0.22 6.01
N LEU A 34 3.80 1.45 6.53
CA LEU A 34 3.60 1.70 7.95
C LEU A 34 2.27 1.09 8.45
N HIS A 35 1.21 1.18 7.65
CA HIS A 35 -0.08 0.57 7.92
C HIS A 35 -0.01 -0.96 7.96
N VAL A 36 0.74 -1.59 7.05
CA VAL A 36 0.96 -3.05 7.06
C VAL A 36 1.76 -3.48 8.29
N LEU A 37 2.86 -2.77 8.60
CA LEU A 37 3.67 -3.05 9.79
C LEU A 37 2.82 -2.98 11.06
N ARG A 38 1.97 -1.96 11.20
CA ARG A 38 1.14 -1.79 12.40
C ARG A 38 -0.06 -2.74 12.47
N SER A 39 -0.73 -3.01 11.34
CA SER A 39 -1.91 -3.88 11.31
C SER A 39 -1.57 -5.35 11.53
N GLN A 40 -0.37 -5.79 11.15
CA GLN A 40 0.08 -7.16 11.34
C GLN A 40 0.69 -7.42 12.73
N ARG A 41 0.83 -6.40 13.59
CA ARG A 41 1.48 -6.51 14.91
C ARG A 41 0.87 -7.59 15.82
N GLU A 42 -0.41 -7.91 15.61
CA GLU A 42 -1.16 -8.91 16.37
C GLU A 42 -1.10 -10.32 15.73
N ASP A 43 -0.55 -10.42 14.52
CA ASP A 43 -0.50 -11.64 13.71
C ASP A 43 0.65 -12.56 14.14
N ASN A 44 0.52 -13.86 13.87
CA ASN A 44 1.48 -14.87 14.33
C ASN A 44 2.91 -14.66 13.78
N MET A 45 3.05 -13.97 12.64
CA MET A 45 4.34 -13.56 12.06
C MET A 45 5.14 -12.59 12.94
N TRP A 46 4.48 -11.85 13.84
CA TRP A 46 5.09 -10.91 14.79
C TRP A 46 5.48 -11.56 16.12
N ARG A 47 5.29 -12.89 16.28
CA ARG A 47 5.68 -13.63 17.48
C ARG A 47 7.13 -14.11 17.39
N GLY A 48 7.84 -14.10 18.51
CA GLY A 48 9.21 -14.63 18.62
C GLY A 48 10.32 -13.65 18.22
N GLN A 49 11.39 -14.17 17.60
CA GLN A 49 12.66 -13.43 17.37
C GLN A 49 12.53 -12.25 16.39
N ASN A 50 11.47 -12.18 15.58
CA ASN A 50 11.28 -11.11 14.61
C ASN A 50 10.62 -9.85 15.20
N ARG A 51 9.98 -9.94 16.38
CA ARG A 51 9.24 -8.84 16.99
C ARG A 51 10.08 -7.57 17.16
N GLU A 52 11.28 -7.73 17.71
CA GLU A 52 12.20 -6.60 17.95
C GLU A 52 12.70 -6.00 16.64
N ARG A 53 13.04 -6.83 15.65
CA ARG A 53 13.48 -6.37 14.33
C ARG A 53 12.39 -5.57 13.62
N LEU A 54 11.15 -6.04 13.69
CA LEU A 54 10.00 -5.38 13.06
C LEU A 54 9.62 -4.09 13.80
N ALA A 55 9.74 -4.04 15.14
CA ALA A 55 9.57 -2.80 15.91
C ALA A 55 10.66 -1.76 15.55
N ASN A 56 11.93 -2.17 15.47
CA ASN A 56 13.02 -1.30 15.05
C ASN A 56 12.84 -0.82 13.60
N LEU A 57 12.28 -1.66 12.72
CA LEU A 57 11.94 -1.27 11.36
C LEU A 57 10.81 -0.24 11.33
N GLU A 58 9.74 -0.44 12.10
CA GLU A 58 8.64 0.52 12.21
C GLU A 58 9.14 1.89 12.69
N GLU A 59 10.00 1.91 13.73
CA GLU A 59 10.60 3.13 14.25
C GLU A 59 11.48 3.82 13.19
N ALA A 60 12.38 3.08 12.55
CA ALA A 60 13.25 3.62 11.51
C ALA A 60 12.45 4.14 10.29
N TRP A 61 11.38 3.45 9.91
CA TRP A 61 10.51 3.82 8.81
C TRP A 61 9.69 5.09 9.13
N THR A 62 9.19 5.18 10.36
CA THR A 62 8.51 6.39 10.87
C THR A 62 9.47 7.58 10.85
N ALA A 63 10.68 7.40 11.42
CA ALA A 63 11.70 8.44 11.47
C ALA A 63 12.11 8.93 10.07
N LEU A 64 12.22 8.02 9.09
CA LEU A 64 12.54 8.38 7.71
C LEU A 64 11.48 9.35 7.13
N GLY A 65 10.19 9.03 7.29
CA GLY A 65 9.09 9.86 6.80
C GLY A 65 9.05 11.25 7.44
N THR A 66 9.15 11.30 8.77
CA THR A 66 9.22 12.57 9.51
C THR A 66 10.41 13.40 9.04
N SER A 67 11.56 12.77 8.82
CA SER A 67 12.78 13.47 8.41
C SER A 67 12.60 14.20 7.07
N ILE A 68 11.90 13.61 6.09
CA ILE A 68 11.67 14.22 4.78
C ILE A 68 10.42 15.13 4.72
N ALA A 69 9.83 15.42 5.88
CA ALA A 69 8.62 16.21 6.10
C ALA A 69 7.35 15.58 5.50
N LEU A 70 7.17 14.27 5.67
CA LEU A 70 5.85 13.64 5.53
C LEU A 70 5.09 13.75 6.86
N ASP A 71 3.83 14.17 6.79
CA ASP A 71 2.93 14.26 7.93
C ASP A 71 2.05 13.01 8.00
N GLU A 72 2.15 12.25 9.09
CA GLU A 72 1.52 10.93 9.19
C GLU A 72 0.00 10.98 9.01
N GLU A 73 -0.66 11.96 9.62
CA GLU A 73 -2.11 12.12 9.57
C GLU A 73 -2.58 12.50 8.16
N THR A 74 -1.84 13.35 7.46
CA THR A 74 -2.13 13.69 6.06
C THR A 74 -1.95 12.47 5.15
N GLU A 75 -0.83 11.76 5.25
CA GLU A 75 -0.57 10.57 4.43
C GLU A 75 -1.58 9.44 4.72
N LYS A 76 -2.01 9.31 5.98
CA LYS A 76 -3.09 8.40 6.37
C LYS A 76 -4.39 8.70 5.65
N ARG A 77 -4.83 9.97 5.68
CA ARG A 77 -6.08 10.39 5.04
C ARG A 77 -6.04 10.19 3.53
N ASP A 78 -4.91 10.50 2.91
CA ASP A 78 -4.70 10.29 1.47
C ASP A 78 -4.76 8.79 1.13
N TYR A 79 -4.08 7.95 1.89
CA TYR A 79 -4.14 6.50 1.74
C TYR A 79 -5.57 5.95 1.90
N GLU A 80 -6.28 6.32 2.96
CA GLU A 80 -7.65 5.86 3.21
C GLU A 80 -8.60 6.28 2.08
N ARG A 81 -8.41 7.49 1.53
CA ARG A 81 -9.17 7.98 0.37
C ARG A 81 -8.89 7.14 -0.87
N GLU A 82 -7.63 6.85 -1.17
CA GLU A 82 -7.25 6.04 -2.33
C GLU A 82 -7.72 4.59 -2.19
N VAL A 83 -7.54 3.97 -1.02
CA VAL A 83 -8.09 2.63 -0.73
C VAL A 83 -9.60 2.62 -0.93
N LYS A 84 -10.32 3.60 -0.35
CA LYS A 84 -11.78 3.70 -0.51
C LYS A 84 -12.15 3.80 -1.99
N LYS A 85 -11.47 4.64 -2.76
CA LYS A 85 -11.69 4.78 -4.20
C LYS A 85 -11.45 3.46 -4.94
N MET A 86 -10.33 2.78 -4.68
CA MET A 86 -10.00 1.49 -5.28
C MET A 86 -11.02 0.40 -4.95
N THR A 87 -11.62 0.43 -3.74
CA THR A 87 -12.69 -0.52 -3.37
C THR A 87 -14.05 -0.23 -4.00
N GLN A 88 -14.22 0.91 -4.68
CA GLN A 88 -15.46 1.34 -5.32
C GLN A 88 -15.47 1.16 -6.84
N VAL A 89 -14.35 0.72 -7.42
CA VAL A 89 -14.19 0.50 -8.85
C VAL A 89 -13.86 -0.97 -9.16
N CYS A 90 -14.04 -1.38 -10.40
CA CYS A 90 -13.64 -2.68 -10.89
C CYS A 90 -12.11 -2.76 -10.99
N ALA A 91 -11.52 -3.85 -10.54
CA ALA A 91 -10.07 -4.07 -10.62
C ALA A 91 -9.58 -4.36 -12.05
N TRP A 92 -10.47 -4.78 -12.96
CA TRP A 92 -10.11 -5.06 -14.35
C TRP A 92 -9.89 -3.75 -15.12
N LYS A 93 -8.65 -3.48 -15.54
CA LYS A 93 -8.22 -2.19 -16.12
C LYS A 93 -8.98 -1.79 -17.39
N GLU A 94 -9.33 -2.78 -18.22
CA GLU A 94 -10.08 -2.55 -19.48
C GLU A 94 -11.60 -2.44 -19.26
N CYS A 95 -12.08 -2.48 -18.01
CA CYS A 95 -13.48 -2.24 -17.72
C CYS A 95 -13.74 -0.74 -17.59
N LYS A 96 -14.83 -0.23 -18.17
CA LYS A 96 -15.27 1.16 -17.95
C LYS A 96 -15.44 1.52 -16.47
N TYR A 97 -15.85 0.54 -15.65
CA TYR A 97 -16.00 0.71 -14.21
C TYR A 97 -14.68 0.65 -13.44
N HIS A 98 -13.52 0.59 -14.10
CA HIS A 98 -12.22 0.77 -13.46
C HIS A 98 -11.99 2.22 -13.03
N SER A 99 -12.58 3.17 -13.76
CA SER A 99 -12.48 4.60 -13.47
C SER A 99 -13.79 5.17 -12.92
N GLU A 100 -14.91 4.45 -13.09
CA GLU A 100 -16.24 4.89 -12.68
C GLU A 100 -16.87 3.92 -11.70
N LYS A 101 -17.70 4.44 -10.79
CA LYS A 101 -18.46 3.60 -9.85
C LYS A 101 -19.52 2.79 -10.63
N PRO A 102 -19.53 1.45 -10.52
CA PRO A 102 -20.55 0.63 -11.17
C PRO A 102 -21.93 0.84 -10.53
N PRO A 103 -23.02 0.64 -11.29
CA PRO A 103 -24.38 0.67 -10.75
C PRO A 103 -24.68 -0.55 -9.86
N THR A 104 -23.90 -1.63 -10.00
CA THR A 104 -24.02 -2.85 -9.23
C THR A 104 -22.99 -2.92 -8.11
N ALA A 105 -23.31 -3.67 -7.05
CA ALA A 105 -22.34 -3.98 -6.01
C ALA A 105 -21.16 -4.76 -6.61
N LEU A 106 -19.95 -4.42 -6.18
CA LEU A 106 -18.75 -5.14 -6.55
C LEU A 106 -18.60 -6.40 -5.70
N HIS A 107 -18.02 -7.45 -6.30
CA HIS A 107 -17.73 -8.71 -5.63
C HIS A 107 -16.24 -8.91 -5.42
N ASN A 108 -15.83 -9.33 -4.22
CA ASN A 108 -14.44 -9.63 -3.90
C ASN A 108 -13.94 -10.86 -4.65
N CYS A 109 -12.66 -10.87 -5.01
CA CYS A 109 -11.97 -12.09 -5.42
C CYS A 109 -12.02 -13.10 -4.28
N LYS A 110 -12.62 -14.27 -4.49
CA LYS A 110 -12.68 -15.33 -3.49
C LYS A 110 -11.30 -15.93 -3.14
N GLY A 111 -10.28 -15.66 -3.95
CA GLY A 111 -8.91 -16.12 -3.69
C GLY A 111 -8.21 -15.26 -2.65
N CYS A 112 -7.94 -13.99 -2.98
CA CYS A 112 -7.17 -13.09 -2.11
C CYS A 112 -8.02 -12.12 -1.28
N GLY A 113 -9.29 -11.87 -1.65
CA GLY A 113 -10.12 -10.84 -1.02
C GLY A 113 -9.71 -9.39 -1.30
N GLU A 114 -8.53 -9.15 -1.90
CA GLU A 114 -7.94 -7.81 -2.06
C GLU A 114 -8.57 -6.96 -3.17
N VAL A 115 -9.06 -7.60 -4.24
CA VAL A 115 -9.59 -6.91 -5.42
C VAL A 115 -11.07 -7.21 -5.64
N LYS A 116 -11.75 -6.28 -6.32
CA LYS A 116 -13.20 -6.29 -6.51
C LYS A 116 -13.57 -6.20 -7.98
N TYR A 117 -14.64 -6.89 -8.38
CA TYR A 117 -15.10 -6.93 -9.78
C TYR A 117 -16.59 -6.62 -9.89
N CYS A 118 -16.96 -5.90 -10.94
CA CYS A 118 -18.38 -5.62 -11.24
C CYS A 118 -19.12 -6.83 -11.80
N SER A 119 -18.40 -7.85 -12.27
CA SER A 119 -18.95 -9.09 -12.81
C SER A 119 -17.93 -10.22 -12.77
N ARG A 120 -18.43 -11.47 -12.84
CA ARG A 120 -17.59 -12.66 -13.02
C ARG A 120 -16.80 -12.64 -14.34
N ALA A 121 -17.34 -11.99 -15.37
CA ALA A 121 -16.65 -11.83 -16.65
C ALA A 121 -15.39 -10.98 -16.49
N CYS A 122 -15.48 -9.84 -15.78
CA CYS A 122 -14.31 -8.99 -15.48
C CYS A 122 -13.26 -9.73 -14.66
N GLN A 123 -13.68 -10.55 -13.67
CA GLN A 123 -12.73 -11.38 -12.92
C GLN A 123 -11.98 -12.37 -13.83
N LYS A 124 -12.69 -13.07 -14.75
CA LYS A 124 -12.07 -14.01 -15.68
C LYS A 124 -11.08 -13.33 -16.64
N ARG A 125 -11.42 -12.13 -17.14
CA ARG A 125 -10.53 -11.35 -18.00
C ARG A 125 -9.32 -10.86 -17.24
N ASP A 126 -9.48 -10.28 -16.05
CA ASP A 126 -8.34 -9.87 -15.21
C ASP A 126 -7.45 -11.06 -14.80
N TRP A 127 -8.04 -12.26 -14.66
CA TRP A 127 -7.29 -13.49 -14.40
C TRP A 127 -6.37 -13.91 -15.56
N LEU A 128 -6.85 -13.81 -16.81
CA LEU A 128 -6.16 -14.27 -18.01
C LEU A 128 -5.30 -13.17 -18.64
N GLU A 129 -5.88 -11.98 -18.82
CA GLU A 129 -5.31 -10.82 -19.51
C GLU A 129 -4.65 -9.84 -18.53
N GLY A 130 -5.13 -9.76 -17.28
CA GLY A 130 -4.69 -8.77 -16.27
C GLY A 130 -3.66 -9.26 -15.27
N GLU A 131 -3.10 -10.45 -15.50
CA GLU A 131 -2.09 -11.09 -14.66
C GLU A 131 -2.52 -11.29 -13.19
N HIS A 132 -3.81 -11.18 -12.88
CA HIS A 132 -4.28 -11.40 -11.50
C HIS A 132 -3.92 -12.80 -11.01
N LYS A 133 -3.85 -13.78 -11.91
CA LYS A 133 -3.35 -15.13 -11.61
C LYS A 133 -1.96 -15.17 -10.97
N VAL A 134 -1.06 -14.25 -11.33
CA VAL A 134 0.33 -14.21 -10.82
C VAL A 134 0.39 -13.63 -9.41
N ARG A 135 -0.45 -12.63 -9.12
CA ARG A 135 -0.47 -11.90 -7.84
C ARG A 135 -1.48 -12.42 -6.82
N CYS A 136 -2.47 -13.21 -7.24
CA CYS A 136 -3.51 -13.71 -6.35
C CYS A 136 -2.95 -14.69 -5.32
N ARG A 137 -2.70 -14.21 -4.10
CA ARG A 137 -2.39 -15.07 -2.95
C ARG A 137 -3.70 -15.67 -2.45
N ARG A 138 -3.97 -16.93 -2.79
CA ARG A 138 -5.11 -17.66 -2.21
C ARG A 138 -4.95 -17.64 -0.70
N ILE A 139 -5.93 -17.09 0.00
CA ILE A 139 -6.14 -17.35 1.42
C ILE A 139 -6.31 -18.87 1.49
N LYS A 140 -5.34 -19.58 2.06
CA LYS A 140 -5.59 -20.96 2.50
C LYS A 140 -6.51 -20.80 3.70
N ASP A 141 -7.68 -21.42 3.63
CA ASP A 141 -8.63 -21.48 4.75
C ASP A 141 -7.85 -21.89 6.02
N VAL A 142 -7.98 -21.08 7.08
CA VAL A 142 -7.52 -21.38 8.44
C VAL A 142 -8.54 -22.30 9.09
#